data_AF-A0A6B8RN70-F1
#
_entry.id   AF-A0A6B8RN70-F1
#
_cell.length_a   1.000
_cell.length_b   1.000
_cell.length_c   1.000
_cell.angle_alpha   90.00
_cell.angle_beta   90.00
_cell.angle_gamma   90.00
#
_symmetry.space_group_name_H-M   'P 1'
#
loop_
_entity.id
_entity.type
_entity.pdbx_description
1 polymer ?
#
loop_
_entity_poly.entity_id
_entity_poly.type
_entity_poly.pdbx_seq_one_letter_code
_entity_poly.pdbx_strand_id
1 'polypeptide(L)'
;MGTQALWLTNQEKVEVESIIDSNPSMKYESLVFMAKKEDGSVIMIDRRDIILDEEQVLIDELADILYSSKTPVHNERYSIIMKQFIFKGVPYVKRLWDRKPQQQTLELFDAG
;
A
#
# COMPACT_ATOMS: atom_id res chain seq x y z
N MET A 1 17.72 10.94 -8.22
CA MET A 1 16.39 11.28 -7.69
C MET A 1 15.94 10.05 -6.92
N GLY A 2 15.79 10.14 -5.61
CA GLY A 2 15.31 9.03 -4.78
C GLY A 2 13.82 8.79 -4.99
N THR A 3 13.35 7.61 -4.62
CA THR A 3 11.94 7.22 -4.74
C THR A 3 11.17 7.80 -3.55
N GLN A 4 10.07 8.51 -3.80
CA GLN A 4 9.22 9.04 -2.74
C GLN A 4 8.34 7.93 -2.13
N ALA A 5 8.10 8.03 -0.83
CA ALA A 5 7.31 7.06 -0.09
C ALA A 5 6.56 7.68 1.09
N LEU A 6 5.48 7.04 1.52
CA LEU A 6 4.73 7.34 2.73
C LEU A 6 5.18 6.44 3.88
N TRP A 7 5.70 7.05 4.94
CA TRP A 7 5.95 6.39 6.22
C TRP A 7 4.65 6.29 7.02
N LEU A 8 4.16 5.07 7.24
CA LEU A 8 2.82 4.83 7.77
C LEU A 8 2.67 5.19 9.25
N THR A 9 3.65 4.87 10.09
CA THR A 9 3.60 5.17 11.53
C THR A 9 3.55 6.68 11.80
N ASN A 10 4.29 7.47 11.04
CA ASN A 10 4.37 8.91 11.23
C ASN A 10 3.45 9.72 10.29
N GLN A 11 2.80 9.06 9.32
CA GLN A 11 2.01 9.72 8.26
C GLN A 11 2.82 10.82 7.53
N GLU A 12 4.10 10.55 7.31
CA GLU A 12 5.08 11.51 6.79
C GLU A 12 5.59 11.06 5.41
N LYS A 13 5.87 12.00 4.52
CA LYS A 13 6.53 11.71 3.24
C LYS A 13 8.04 11.68 3.42
N VAL A 14 8.68 10.67 2.84
CA VAL A 14 10.13 10.46 2.93
C VAL A 14 10.70 10.10 1.56
N GLU A 15 11.96 10.45 1.34
CA GLU A 15 12.72 10.06 0.14
C GLU A 15 13.55 8.80 0.45
N VAL A 16 13.26 7.69 -0.22
CA VAL A 16 14.00 6.44 -0.09
C VAL A 16 15.35 6.58 -0.81
N GLU A 17 16.43 6.43 -0.05
CA GLU A 17 17.80 6.50 -0.54
C GLU A 17 18.34 5.11 -0.92
N SER A 18 18.03 4.08 -0.13
CA SER A 18 18.48 2.71 -0.41
C SER A 18 17.63 1.64 0.26
N ILE A 19 17.71 0.41 -0.29
CA ILE A 19 17.10 -0.78 0.27
C ILE A 19 18.19 -1.60 0.94
N ILE A 20 18.00 -1.90 2.22
CA ILE A 20 18.85 -2.76 3.03
C ILE A 20 18.14 -4.11 3.11
N ASP A 21 18.66 -5.09 2.39
CA ASP A 21 18.19 -6.47 2.49
C ASP A 21 18.76 -7.08 3.78
N SER A 22 17.92 -7.21 4.81
CA SER A 22 18.32 -7.96 5.98
C SER A 22 17.82 -9.40 5.81
N ASN A 23 18.75 -10.35 5.72
CA ASN A 23 18.55 -11.79 5.76
C ASN A 23 17.78 -12.46 4.57
N PRO A 24 18.50 -13.10 3.62
CA PRO A 24 17.92 -13.77 2.45
C PRO A 24 17.13 -15.06 2.73
N SER A 25 17.03 -15.49 3.99
CA SER A 25 16.32 -16.72 4.39
C SER A 25 14.85 -16.50 4.75
N MET A 26 14.41 -15.25 4.95
CA MET A 26 13.03 -14.94 5.30
C MET A 26 12.23 -14.63 4.04
N LYS A 27 11.21 -15.45 3.76
CA LYS A 27 10.40 -15.31 2.54
C LYS A 27 9.65 -13.97 2.43
N TYR A 28 9.40 -13.24 3.54
CA TYR A 28 8.53 -12.05 3.53
C TYR A 28 8.84 -10.92 4.53
N GLU A 29 9.94 -10.91 5.29
CA GLU A 29 9.91 -10.18 6.58
C GLU A 29 11.00 -9.15 6.91
N SER A 30 11.93 -8.82 6.01
CA SER A 30 13.13 -8.13 6.50
C SER A 30 13.80 -7.18 5.51
N LEU A 31 13.03 -6.59 4.60
CA LEU A 31 13.49 -5.42 3.86
C LEU A 31 13.38 -4.18 4.76
N VAL A 32 14.47 -3.44 4.89
CA VAL A 32 14.52 -2.16 5.59
C VAL A 32 14.93 -1.08 4.59
N PHE A 33 14.26 0.06 4.64
CA PHE A 33 14.49 1.18 3.75
C PHE A 33 15.24 2.26 4.51
N MET A 34 16.36 2.71 3.96
CA MET A 34 16.98 3.93 4.41
C MET A 34 16.28 5.09 3.70
N ALA A 35 15.65 5.97 4.46
CA ALA A 35 14.86 7.07 3.94
C ALA A 35 15.25 8.39 4.62
N LYS A 36 15.17 9.46 3.86
CA LYS A 36 15.45 10.83 4.29
C LYS A 36 14.16 11.59 4.49
N LYS A 37 14.04 12.25 5.64
CA LYS A 37 12.92 13.12 5.99
C LYS A 37 13.06 14.52 5.37
N GLU A 38 11.99 15.31 5.46
CA GLU A 38 12.00 16.72 5.03
C GLU A 38 13.00 17.58 5.82
N ASP A 39 13.23 17.26 7.10
CA ASP A 39 14.23 17.95 7.94
C ASP A 39 15.69 17.56 7.60
N GLY A 40 15.88 16.62 6.66
CA GLY A 40 17.18 16.14 6.22
C GLY A 40 17.76 14.98 7.04
N SER A 41 17.08 14.54 8.11
CA SER A 41 17.49 13.38 8.89
C SER A 41 17.25 12.07 8.14
N VAL A 42 18.12 11.08 8.38
CA VAL A 42 18.03 9.75 7.77
C VAL A 42 17.53 8.75 8.81
N ILE A 43 16.55 7.94 8.40
CA ILE A 43 15.92 6.92 9.23
C ILE A 43 15.88 5.58 8.51
N MET A 44 15.71 4.53 9.29
CA MET A 44 15.48 3.17 8.81
C MET A 44 14.01 2.82 9.03
N ILE A 45 13.32 2.40 7.97
CA ILE A 45 11.89 2.07 7.99
C ILE A 45 11.70 0.63 7.53
N ASP A 46 10.99 -0.18 8.32
CA ASP A 46 10.64 -1.54 7.91
C ASP A 46 9.73 -1.53 6.68
N ARG A 47 9.85 -2.54 5.82
CA ARG A 47 8.98 -2.73 4.65
C ARG A 47 7.49 -2.64 5.00
N ARG A 48 7.07 -3.19 6.13
CA ARG A 48 5.67 -3.18 6.61
C ARG A 48 5.14 -1.79 6.98
N ASP A 49 6.03 -0.80 7.13
CA ASP A 49 5.72 0.53 7.62
C ASP A 49 5.93 1.61 6.54
N ILE A 50 6.18 1.20 5.28
CA ILE A 50 6.41 2.12 4.17
C ILE A 50 5.58 1.72 2.94
N ILE A 51 5.04 2.70 2.24
CA ILE A 51 4.40 2.50 0.92
C ILE A 51 5.09 3.42 -0.08
N LEU A 52 5.65 2.86 -1.14
CA LEU A 52 6.25 3.66 -2.20
C LEU A 52 5.15 4.33 -3.04
N ASP A 53 5.44 5.49 -3.64
CA ASP A 53 4.45 6.22 -4.45
C ASP A 53 3.89 5.36 -5.60
N GLU A 54 4.74 4.56 -6.27
CA GLU A 54 4.30 3.64 -7.32
C GLU A 54 3.34 2.56 -6.79
N GLU A 55 3.61 2.05 -5.60
CA GLU A 55 2.75 1.05 -4.95
C GLU A 55 1.42 1.68 -4.53
N GLN A 56 1.44 2.93 -4.09
CA GLN A 56 0.24 3.69 -3.80
C GLN A 56 -0.64 3.83 -5.05
N VAL A 57 -0.06 4.18 -6.21
CA VAL A 57 -0.81 4.25 -7.47
C VAL A 57 -1.43 2.90 -7.81
N LEU A 58 -0.67 1.81 -7.70
CA LEU A 58 -1.18 0.47 -7.96
C LEU A 58 -2.28 0.04 -6.98
N ILE A 59 -2.18 0.42 -5.70
CA ILE A 59 -3.21 0.16 -4.69
C ILE A 59 -4.48 0.94 -5.03
N ASP A 60 -4.35 2.19 -5.46
CA ASP A 60 -5.48 3.04 -5.83
C ASP A 60 -6.19 2.50 -7.08
N GLU A 61 -5.44 2.13 -8.13
CA GLU A 61 -6.00 1.47 -9.31
C GLU A 61 -6.72 0.16 -8.94
N LEU A 62 -6.16 -0.62 -8.01
CA LEU A 62 -6.77 -1.86 -7.53
C LEU A 62 -8.09 -1.58 -6.79
N ALA A 63 -8.13 -0.54 -5.95
CA ALA A 63 -9.35 -0.14 -5.25
C ALA A 63 -10.45 0.27 -6.24
N ASP A 64 -10.09 1.07 -7.25
CA ASP A 64 -11.04 1.49 -8.28
C ASP A 64 -11.61 0.28 -9.02
N ILE A 65 -10.79 -0.70 -9.42
CA ILE A 65 -11.28 -1.92 -10.07
C ILE A 65 -12.18 -2.75 -9.15
N LEU A 66 -11.80 -2.90 -7.88
CA LEU A 66 -12.54 -3.69 -6.90
C LEU A 66 -13.92 -3.10 -6.59
N TYR A 67 -14.02 -1.78 -6.51
CA TYR A 67 -15.26 -1.11 -6.10
C TYR A 67 -16.11 -0.57 -7.26
N SER A 68 -15.54 -0.40 -8.46
CA SER A 68 -16.31 -0.02 -9.66
C SER A 68 -16.88 -1.23 -10.42
N SER A 69 -16.27 -2.41 -10.30
CA SER A 69 -16.71 -3.60 -11.04
C SER A 69 -17.87 -4.32 -10.36
N LYS A 70 -18.93 -4.63 -11.13
CA LYS A 70 -20.05 -5.47 -10.67
C LYS A 70 -19.63 -6.92 -10.38
N THR A 71 -18.52 -7.39 -10.94
CA THR A 71 -17.97 -8.75 -10.76
C THR A 71 -16.45 -8.73 -10.61
N PRO A 72 -15.92 -8.30 -9.44
CA PRO A 72 -14.48 -8.16 -9.21
C PRO A 72 -13.72 -9.50 -9.28
N VAL A 73 -14.40 -10.60 -8.96
CA VAL A 73 -13.84 -11.94 -8.73
C VAL A 73 -13.20 -12.58 -9.99
N HIS A 74 -13.55 -12.11 -11.19
CA HIS A 74 -13.11 -12.71 -12.47
C HIS A 74 -11.89 -12.05 -13.11
N ASN A 75 -11.31 -11.01 -12.50
CA ASN A 75 -10.20 -10.30 -13.12
C ASN A 75 -8.85 -10.93 -12.77
N GLU A 76 -8.37 -11.88 -13.58
CA GLU A 76 -7.07 -12.59 -13.38
C GLU A 76 -5.90 -11.64 -13.04
N ARG A 77 -5.90 -10.45 -13.66
CA ARG A 77 -4.91 -9.38 -13.40
C ARG A 77 -4.93 -8.90 -11.95
N TYR A 78 -6.08 -8.85 -11.28
CA TYR A 78 -6.20 -8.47 -9.85
C TYR A 78 -5.43 -9.47 -8.97
N SER A 79 -5.62 -10.76 -9.25
CA SER A 79 -5.03 -11.83 -8.45
C SER A 79 -3.51 -11.80 -8.53
N ILE A 80 -2.96 -11.42 -9.70
CA ILE A 80 -1.52 -11.27 -9.92
C ILE A 80 -0.98 -10.08 -9.13
N ILE A 81 -1.64 -8.92 -9.18
CA ILE A 81 -1.20 -7.71 -8.46
C ILE A 81 -1.23 -7.95 -6.95
N MET A 82 -2.33 -8.50 -6.41
CA MET A 82 -2.40 -8.82 -4.98
C MET A 82 -1.34 -9.83 -4.56
N LYS A 83 -1.08 -10.88 -5.35
CA LYS A 83 0.00 -11.84 -5.09
C LYS A 83 1.37 -11.16 -5.06
N GLN A 84 1.63 -10.23 -5.97
CA GLN A 84 2.89 -9.47 -5.96
C GLN A 84 3.01 -8.59 -4.72
N PHE A 85 1.92 -7.98 -4.26
CA PHE A 85 1.95 -7.20 -3.03
C PHE A 85 2.21 -8.03 -1.79
N ILE A 86 1.56 -9.19 -1.67
CA ILE A 86 1.85 -10.17 -0.62
C ILE A 86 3.31 -10.59 -0.71
N PHE A 87 3.80 -10.88 -1.92
CA PHE A 87 5.17 -11.36 -2.11
C PHE A 87 6.22 -10.32 -1.69
N LYS A 88 5.93 -9.04 -1.92
CA LYS A 88 6.80 -7.92 -1.57
C LYS A 88 6.60 -7.37 -0.15
N GLY A 89 5.71 -7.98 0.65
CA GLY A 89 5.39 -7.51 2.00
C GLY A 89 4.78 -6.10 2.03
N VAL A 90 4.10 -5.67 0.97
CA VAL A 90 3.51 -4.33 0.89
C VAL A 90 2.35 -4.24 1.90
N PRO A 91 2.27 -3.20 2.75
CA PRO A 91 1.15 -3.02 3.68
C PRO A 91 -0.11 -2.47 2.97
N TYR A 92 -0.59 -3.17 1.94
CA TYR A 92 -1.63 -2.69 1.02
C TYR A 92 -3.05 -2.80 1.59
N VAL A 93 -3.30 -3.72 2.53
CA VAL A 93 -4.64 -4.08 3.02
C VAL A 93 -5.35 -2.89 3.66
N LYS A 94 -4.69 -2.19 4.59
CA LYS A 94 -5.29 -1.04 5.30
C LYS A 94 -5.73 0.03 4.31
N ARG A 95 -4.85 0.36 3.35
CA ARG A 95 -5.09 1.42 2.38
C ARG A 95 -6.20 1.09 1.38
N LEU A 96 -6.28 -0.17 0.94
CA LEU A 96 -7.44 -0.65 0.15
C LEU A 96 -8.76 -0.52 0.92
N TRP A 97 -8.71 -0.70 2.24
CA TRP A 97 -9.90 -0.61 3.07
C TRP A 97 -10.31 0.84 3.32
N ASP A 98 -9.35 1.75 3.52
CA ASP A 98 -9.60 3.20 3.63
C ASP A 98 -10.23 3.77 2.34
N ARG A 99 -9.88 3.19 1.18
CA ARG A 99 -10.46 3.51 -0.13
C ARG A 99 -11.82 2.86 -0.38
N LYS A 100 -12.28 1.96 0.49
CA LYS A 100 -13.61 1.36 0.35
C LYS A 100 -14.63 2.50 0.38
N PRO A 101 -15.49 2.64 -0.66
CA PRO A 101 -16.57 3.59 -0.57
C PRO A 101 -17.36 3.22 0.68
N GLN A 102 -17.40 4.14 1.65
CA GLN A 102 -18.33 4.04 2.76
C GLN A 102 -19.69 3.98 2.06
N GLN A 103 -20.32 2.81 2.08
CA GLN A 103 -21.69 2.70 1.63
C GLN A 103 -22.41 3.72 2.50
N GLN A 104 -22.76 4.87 1.92
CA GLN A 104 -23.81 5.71 2.45
C GLN A 104 -24.93 4.72 2.71
N THR A 105 -25.20 4.54 3.98
CA THR A 105 -26.25 3.68 4.48
C THR A 105 -27.45 4.08 3.66
N LEU A 106 -27.90 3.18 2.79
CA LEU A 106 -29.11 3.38 2.03
C LEU A 106 -30.21 3.53 3.08
N GLU A 107 -30.52 4.77 3.45
CA GLU A 107 -31.77 5.22 4.08
C GLU A 107 -32.91 5.02 3.07
N LEU A 108 -33.05 3.79 2.57
CA LEU A 108 -34.02 3.38 1.54
C LEU A 108 -35.04 2.37 2.10
N PHE A 109 -35.11 2.26 3.43
CA PHE A 109 -36.11 1.48 4.15
C PHE A 109 -36.80 2.27 5.27
N ASP A 110 -37.13 3.55 5.03
CA ASP A 110 -38.11 4.24 5.89
C ASP A 110 -38.94 5.26 5.09
N ALA A 111 -39.67 4.75 4.10
CA ALA A 111 -40.79 5.46 3.49
C ALA A 111 -41.76 4.43 2.88
N GLY A 112 -42.79 4.05 3.64
CA GLY A 112 -43.93 3.28 3.14
C GLY A 112 -44.55 2.35 4.16
#